data_AF-A0A7K0A9N9-F1
#
_entry.id   AF-A0A7K0A9N9-F1
#
_cell.length_a   1.000
_cell.length_b   1.000
_cell.length_c   1.000
_cell.angle_alpha   90.00
_cell.angle_beta   90.00
_cell.angle_gamma   90.00
#
_symmetry.space_group_name_H-M   'P 1'
#
loop_
_entity.id
_entity.type
_entity.pdbx_description
1 polymer ?
#
loop_
_entity_poly.entity_id
_entity_poly.type
_entity_poly.pdbx_seq_one_letter_code
_entity_poly.pdbx_strand_id
1 'polypeptide(L)'
;MSEPSHEHRHSGIGLHTPADVHHGRAHAIREARGRVLDTAYLANPERFVRKAPEPPKLPGVVWINKPDDKEGPDSVVCSRTCLRKVDRFRNDC
;
A
#
# COMPACT_ATOMS: atom_id res chain seq x y z
N MET A 1 -17.34 14.32 5.91
CA MET A 1 -16.84 12.93 6.05
C MET A 1 -15.43 12.93 5.48
N SER A 2 -14.42 12.59 6.28
CA SER A 2 -13.03 12.54 5.81
C SER A 2 -12.81 11.30 4.94
N GLU A 3 -11.95 11.41 3.92
CA GLU A 3 -11.58 10.25 3.10
C GLU A 3 -10.70 9.28 3.91
N PRO A 4 -11.06 7.98 3.99
CA PRO A 4 -10.30 6.99 4.77
C PRO A 4 -8.81 6.89 4.39
N SER A 5 -8.49 7.21 3.13
CA SER A 5 -7.14 7.17 2.56
C SER A 5 -6.20 8.25 3.10
N HIS A 6 -6.72 9.29 3.74
CA HIS A 6 -5.95 10.43 4.24
C HIS A 6 -5.71 10.38 5.76
N GLU A 7 -6.53 9.62 6.48
CA GLU A 7 -6.52 9.61 7.95
C GLU A 7 -5.81 8.36 8.50
N HIS A 8 -6.04 7.19 7.90
CA HIS A 8 -5.56 5.93 8.45
C HIS A 8 -4.11 5.63 8.04
N ARG A 9 -3.24 5.48 9.04
CA ARG A 9 -1.82 5.13 8.89
C ARG A 9 -1.65 3.61 8.91
N HIS A 10 -1.01 3.06 7.89
CA HIS A 10 -0.92 1.62 7.69
C HIS A 10 0.50 1.12 7.98
N SER A 11 0.65 0.14 8.87
CA SER A 11 1.95 -0.46 9.22
C SER A 11 2.63 -1.12 8.02
N GLY A 12 1.85 -1.76 7.14
CA GLY A 12 2.34 -2.42 5.93
C GLY A 12 2.97 -1.50 4.88
N ILE A 13 2.77 -0.17 4.99
CA ILE A 13 3.40 0.85 4.13
C ILE A 13 4.21 1.85 4.96
N GLY A 14 4.82 1.40 6.07
CA GLY A 14 5.74 2.23 6.86
C GLY A 14 5.04 3.35 7.65
N LEU A 15 3.80 3.12 8.10
CA LEU A 15 2.97 4.12 8.80
C LEU A 15 2.72 5.36 7.93
N HIS A 16 2.55 5.16 6.63
CA HIS A 16 2.03 6.16 5.71
C HIS A 16 0.53 5.99 5.52
N THR A 17 -0.13 7.04 5.06
CA THR A 17 -1.50 6.91 4.58
C THR A 17 -1.47 6.41 3.13
N PRO A 18 -2.52 5.73 2.65
CA PRO A 18 -2.60 5.34 1.24
C PRO A 18 -2.41 6.52 0.30
N ALA A 19 -2.93 7.71 0.66
CA ALA A 19 -2.75 8.91 -0.13
C ALA A 19 -1.30 9.41 -0.17
N ASP A 20 -0.52 9.27 0.91
CA ASP A 20 0.91 9.63 0.92
C ASP A 20 1.70 8.77 -0.07
N VAL A 21 1.37 7.47 -0.16
CA VAL A 21 2.02 6.54 -1.09
C VAL A 21 1.56 6.79 -2.51
N HIS A 22 0.25 6.91 -2.74
CA HIS A 22 -0.32 7.11 -4.08
C HIS A 22 0.22 8.37 -4.76
N HIS A 23 0.40 9.46 -4.02
CA HIS A 23 0.91 10.72 -4.55
C HIS A 23 2.43 10.88 -4.43
N GLY A 24 3.17 9.81 -4.08
CA GLY A 24 4.65 9.85 -4.00
C GLY A 24 5.22 10.68 -2.85
N ARG A 25 4.40 11.13 -1.89
CA ARG A 25 4.83 11.96 -0.73
C ARG A 25 5.56 11.17 0.35
N ALA A 26 5.49 9.84 0.31
CA ALA A 26 5.99 8.96 1.35
C ALA A 26 7.48 9.16 1.66
N HIS A 27 8.33 9.34 0.64
CA HIS A 27 9.77 9.54 0.83
C HIS A 27 10.08 10.84 1.58
N ALA A 28 9.48 11.96 1.16
CA ALA A 28 9.68 13.26 1.80
C ALA A 28 9.21 13.25 3.27
N ILE A 29 8.07 12.63 3.54
CA ILE A 29 7.56 12.47 4.91
C ILE A 29 8.50 11.60 5.75
N ARG A 30 9.05 10.52 5.18
CA ARG A 30 10.00 9.66 5.87
C ARG A 30 11.30 10.41 6.23
N GLU A 31 11.80 11.23 5.31
CA GLU A 31 12.99 12.06 5.55
C GLU A 31 12.74 13.07 6.68
N ALA A 32 11.60 13.75 6.64
CA ALA A 32 11.20 14.69 7.70
C ALA A 32 11.11 13.99 9.08
N ARG A 33 10.55 12.78 9.13
CA ARG A 33 10.52 11.95 10.35
C ARG A 33 11.93 11.60 10.84
N GLY A 34 12.87 11.33 9.93
CA GLY A 34 14.27 11.10 10.28
C GLY A 34 14.87 12.27 11.06
N ARG A 35 14.73 13.50 10.54
CA ARG A 35 15.24 14.71 11.20
C ARG A 35 14.67 14.92 12.60
N VAL A 36 13.38 14.62 12.79
CA VAL A 36 12.72 14.70 14.11
C VAL A 36 13.30 13.66 15.07
N LEU A 37 13.49 12.43 14.60
CA LEU A 37 14.06 11.34 15.38
C LEU A 37 15.51 11.61 15.76
N ASP A 38 16.31 12.16 14.85
CA ASP A 38 17.69 12.58 15.11
C ASP A 38 17.73 13.67 16.19
N THR A 39 16.88 14.69 16.07
CA THR A 39 16.77 15.77 17.06
C THR A 39 16.38 15.23 18.44
N ALA A 40 15.41 14.32 18.48
CA ALA A 40 14.96 13.69 19.73
C ALA A 40 16.05 12.82 20.36
N TYR A 41 16.83 12.11 19.55
CA TYR A 41 17.96 11.30 20.00
C TYR A 41 19.08 12.16 20.57
N LEU A 42 19.46 13.25 19.89
CA LEU A 42 20.49 14.18 20.37
C LEU A 42 20.11 14.83 21.70
N ALA A 43 18.82 15.12 21.91
CA ALA A 43 18.34 15.75 23.14
C ALA A 43 18.30 14.80 24.35
N ASN A 44 17.97 13.52 24.14
CA ASN A 44 17.77 12.54 25.23
C ASN A 44 18.22 11.14 24.80
N PRO A 45 19.54 10.89 24.62
CA PRO A 45 20.04 9.62 24.11
C PRO A 45 19.72 8.44 25.03
N GLU A 46 19.63 8.65 26.35
CA GLU A 46 19.31 7.64 27.36
C GLU A 46 17.89 7.07 27.23
N ARG A 47 16.97 7.77 26.56
CA ARG A 47 15.62 7.24 26.25
C ARG A 47 15.66 6.16 25.17
N PHE A 48 16.78 5.99 24.48
CA PHE A 48 16.95 5.05 23.38
C PHE A 48 17.96 3.96 23.76
N VAL A 49 17.44 2.81 24.19
CA VAL A 49 18.16 1.72 24.86
C VAL A 49 19.35 1.10 24.09
N ARG A 50 19.53 1.40 22.79
CA ARG A 50 20.57 0.75 21.95
C ARG A 50 21.22 1.66 20.93
N LYS A 51 20.41 2.36 20.12
CA LYS A 51 20.88 3.21 19.03
C LYS A 51 19.85 4.28 18.71
N ALA A 52 20.25 5.24 17.87
CA ALA A 52 19.33 6.21 17.29
C ALA A 52 18.15 5.48 16.60
N PRO A 53 16.90 5.92 16.86
CA PRO A 53 15.73 5.36 16.19
C PRO A 53 15.74 5.73 14.70
N GLU A 54 15.26 4.83 13.85
CA GLU A 54 15.10 5.08 12.42
C GLU A 54 13.63 4.98 12.03
N PRO A 55 13.10 5.85 11.15
CA PRO A 55 11.74 5.72 10.67
C PRO A 55 11.58 4.44 9.83
N PRO A 56 10.42 3.75 9.88
CA PRO A 56 10.17 2.53 9.11
C PRO A 56 10.54 2.70 7.63
N LYS A 57 11.14 1.67 7.03
CA LYS A 57 11.46 1.68 5.61
C LYS A 57 10.17 1.62 4.79
N LEU A 58 10.17 2.29 3.65
CA LEU A 58 9.12 2.12 2.66
C LEU A 58 9.31 0.75 1.99
N PRO A 59 8.26 -0.05 1.84
CA PRO A 59 8.34 -1.28 1.06
C PRO A 59 8.51 -0.92 -0.43
N GLY A 60 9.17 -1.78 -1.20
CA GLY A 60 9.38 -1.56 -2.64
C GLY A 60 8.08 -1.66 -3.44
N VAL A 61 7.44 -2.83 -3.40
CA VAL A 61 6.11 -3.07 -3.99
C VAL A 61 5.31 -3.89 -2.97
N VAL A 62 4.05 -3.52 -2.75
CA VAL A 62 3.12 -4.26 -1.89
C VAL A 62 1.83 -4.56 -2.66
N TRP A 63 1.25 -5.72 -2.37
CA TRP A 63 0.04 -6.20 -3.02
C TRP A 63 -0.99 -6.59 -1.95
N ILE A 64 -2.26 -6.21 -2.13
CA ILE A 64 -3.37 -6.78 -1.35
C ILE A 64 -3.74 -8.14 -1.96
N ASN A 65 -3.82 -8.19 -3.29
CA ASN A 65 -3.97 -9.41 -4.08
C ASN A 65 -2.92 -9.35 -5.20
N LYS A 66 -1.80 -10.06 -5.06
CA LYS A 66 -0.79 -10.12 -6.13
C LYS A 66 -1.43 -10.91 -7.30
N PRO A 67 -1.45 -10.38 -8.54
CA PRO A 67 -1.88 -11.17 -9.68
C PRO A 67 -0.92 -12.35 -9.84
N ASP A 68 -1.45 -13.52 -10.20
CA ASP A 68 -0.63 -14.68 -10.53
C ASP A 68 0.26 -14.34 -11.73
N ASP A 69 1.50 -14.83 -11.74
CA ASP A 69 2.45 -14.61 -12.85
C ASP A 69 2.05 -15.35 -14.16
N LYS A 70 0.81 -15.85 -14.23
CA LYS A 70 0.23 -16.42 -15.44
C LYS A 70 -0.31 -15.28 -16.30
N GLU A 71 0.50 -14.82 -17.25
CA GLU A 71 -0.03 -14.42 -18.55
C GLU A 71 -0.61 -15.67 -19.21
N GLY A 72 -1.81 -16.07 -18.80
CA GLY A 72 -2.64 -16.99 -19.56
C GLY A 72 -3.53 -16.16 -20.47
N PRO A 73 -3.68 -16.51 -21.77
CA PRO A 73 -4.59 -15.78 -22.64
C PRO A 73 -5.97 -15.77 -22.00
N ASP A 74 -6.77 -14.76 -22.30
CA ASP A 74 -8.20 -14.66 -21.99
C ASP A 74 -8.94 -15.94 -22.40
N SER A 75 -8.80 -17.01 -21.63
CA SER A 75 -9.54 -18.23 -21.81
C SER A 75 -10.82 -18.00 -21.03
N VAL A 76 -11.74 -17.31 -21.71
CA VAL A 76 -13.16 -17.50 -21.47
C VAL A 76 -13.43 -18.98 -21.67
N VAL A 77 -13.21 -19.79 -20.64
CA VAL A 77 -13.78 -21.11 -20.57
C VAL A 77 -15.24 -20.85 -20.26
N CYS A 78 -16.05 -20.75 -21.32
CA CYS A 78 -17.50 -20.77 -21.24
C CYS A 78 -17.91 -22.17 -20.77
N SER A 79 -17.75 -22.46 -19.47
CA SER A 79 -18.33 -23.65 -18.86
C SER A 79 -19.82 -23.38 -18.70
N ARG A 80 -20.58 -23.93 -19.64
CA ARG A 80 -22.01 -23.69 -19.79
C ARG A 80 -22.83 -24.48 -18.75
N THR A 81 -22.49 -24.36 -17.47
CA THR A 81 -23.16 -25.12 -16.39
C THR A 81 -23.60 -24.29 -15.18
N CYS A 82 -23.57 -22.95 -15.21
CA CYS A 82 -24.33 -22.17 -14.22
C CYS A 82 -24.89 -20.79 -14.64
N LEU A 83 -24.82 -20.39 -15.90
CA LEU A 83 -25.41 -19.11 -16.32
C LEU A 83 -26.94 -19.21 -16.37
N ARG A 84 -27.62 -18.70 -15.32
CA ARG A 84 -28.99 -18.19 -15.48
C ARG A 84 -28.91 -17.05 -16.50
N LYS A 85 -29.41 -17.30 -17.71
CA LYS A 85 -29.58 -16.29 -18.77
C LYS A 85 -30.39 -15.11 -18.23
N VAL A 86 -29.73 -13.98 -18.01
CA VAL A 86 -30.35 -12.66 -18.13
C VAL A 86 -29.43 -11.82 -18.99
N ASP A 87 -29.30 -12.19 -20.25
CA ASP A 87 -28.69 -11.34 -21.28
C ASP A 87 -29.80 -10.91 -22.25
N ARG A 88 -30.15 -9.62 -22.21
CA ARG A 88 -30.63 -8.91 -23.39
C ARG A 88 -29.49 -7.95 -23.73
N PHE A 89 -28.78 -8.26 -24.81
CA PHE A 89 -27.56 -7.62 -25.34
C PHE A 89 -26.21 -8.26 -24.97
N ARG A 90 -25.86 -9.34 -25.70
CA ARG A 90 -24.48 -9.57 -26.16
C ARG A 90 -24.53 -10.16 -27.58
N ASN A 91 -23.97 -9.40 -28.52
CA ASN A 91 -23.62 -9.87 -29.87
C ASN A 91 -22.43 -10.85 -29.78
N ASP A 92 -22.36 -11.70 -30.79
CA ASP A 92 -21.54 -12.90 -30.88
C ASP A 92 -20.02 -12.70 -30.68
N CYS A 93 -19.43 -13.72 -30.04
CA CYS A 93 -18.01 -14.11 -29.94
C CYS A 93 -16.94 -13.03 -29.72
#